data_AF-C5R9Z4-F1
#
_entry.id   AF-C5R9Z4-F1
#
_cell.length_a   1.000
_cell.length_b   1.000
_cell.length_c   1.000
_cell.angle_alpha   90.00
_cell.angle_beta   90.00
_cell.angle_gamma   90.00
#
_symmetry.space_group_name_H-M   'P 1'
#
loop_
_entity.id
_entity.type
_entity.pdbx_description
1 polymer ?
#
loop_
_entity_poly.entity_id
_entity_poly.type
_entity_poly.pdbx_seq_one_letter_code
_entity_poly.pdbx_strand_id
1 'polypeptide(L)' 'MEDNCMSNLSQQRTKKIILESFGELLAIKRFSEITMTEIAAKALVHRNTVYKYFNDKYDL' A
#
# COMPACT_ATOMS: atom_id res chain seq x y z
N MET A 1 27.68 -9.51 -5.07
CA MET A 1 26.89 -8.58 -4.24
C MET A 1 26.65 -7.36 -5.10
N GLU A 2 25.54 -7.34 -5.81
CA GLU A 2 25.16 -6.22 -6.69
C GLU A 2 24.23 -5.28 -5.89
N ASP A 3 24.75 -4.10 -5.58
CA ASP A 3 23.97 -2.98 -5.08
C ASP A 3 22.98 -2.52 -6.17
N ASN A 4 21.75 -3.03 -6.12
CA ASN A 4 20.70 -2.64 -7.07
C ASN A 4 20.00 -1.35 -6.61
N CYS A 5 20.71 -0.22 -6.75
CA CYS A 5 20.21 1.12 -6.43
C CYS A 5 18.98 1.53 -7.30
N MET A 6 18.74 0.87 -8.45
CA MET A 6 17.55 1.10 -9.29
C MET A 6 16.31 0.26 -8.92
N SER A 7 16.35 -0.50 -7.82
CA SER A 7 15.22 -1.34 -7.38
C SER A 7 14.40 -0.74 -6.22
N ASN A 8 14.87 0.31 -5.55
CA ASN A 8 14.26 0.82 -4.31
C ASN A 8 13.23 1.94 -4.53
N LEU A 9 13.43 2.81 -5.53
CA LEU A 9 12.59 3.99 -5.71
C LEU A 9 11.15 3.64 -6.08
N SER A 10 10.96 2.65 -6.97
CA SER A 10 9.63 2.16 -7.34
C SER A 10 8.92 1.53 -6.13
N GLN A 11 9.65 0.76 -5.29
CA GLN A 11 9.08 0.18 -4.08
C GLN A 11 8.67 1.25 -3.07
N GLN A 12 9.50 2.28 -2.87
CA GLN A 12 9.17 3.41 -2.00
C GLN A 12 7.98 4.21 -2.51
N ARG A 13 7.90 4.45 -3.83
CA ARG A 13 6.74 5.10 -4.47
C ARG A 13 5.47 4.28 -4.28
N THR A 14 5.53 2.96 -4.49
CA THR A 14 4.37 2.08 -4.29
C THR A 14 3.92 2.07 -2.82
N LYS A 15 4.85 1.96 -1.86
CA LYS A 15 4.52 2.07 -0.43
C LYS A 15 3.85 3.39 -0.09
N LYS A 16 4.39 4.51 -0.62
CA LYS A 16 3.83 5.84 -0.41
C LYS A 16 2.39 5.95 -0.93
N ILE A 17 2.13 5.53 -2.17
CA ILE A 17 0.78 5.60 -2.76
C ILE A 17 -0.21 4.72 -1.98
N ILE A 18 0.23 3.56 -1.50
CA ILE A 18 -0.60 2.68 -0.66
C ILE A 18 -0.98 3.38 0.65
N LEU A 19 -0.02 4.01 1.34
CA LEU A 19 -0.26 4.73 2.60
C LEU A 19 -1.14 5.97 2.41
N GLU A 20 -0.90 6.75 1.35
CA GLU A 20 -1.74 7.90 1.00
C GLU A 20 -3.18 7.47 0.72
N SER A 21 -3.35 6.40 -0.06
CA SER A 21 -4.67 5.82 -0.35
C SER A 21 -5.37 5.33 0.91
N PHE A 22 -4.64 4.70 1.82
CA PHE A 22 -5.17 4.25 3.10
C PHE A 22 -5.61 5.43 3.98
N GLY A 23 -4.80 6.48 4.07
CA GLY A 23 -5.15 7.73 4.77
C GLY A 23 -6.41 8.39 4.22
N GLU A 24 -6.56 8.42 2.90
CA GLU A 24 -7.79 8.92 2.27
C GLU A 24 -9.01 8.05 2.59
N LEU A 25 -8.86 6.74 2.71
CA LEU A 25 -9.96 5.86 3.16
C LEU A 25 -10.33 6.13 4.62
N LEU A 26 -9.33 6.33 5.49
CA LEU A 26 -9.56 6.65 6.91
C LEU A 26 -10.31 7.98 7.10
N ALA A 27 -10.17 8.93 6.16
CA ALA A 27 -10.91 10.18 6.20
C ALA A 27 -12.42 10.02 5.93
N ILE A 28 -12.85 8.92 5.30
CA ILE A 28 -14.24 8.71 4.85
C ILE A 28 -14.92 7.49 5.46
N LYS A 29 -14.18 6.55 6.06
CA LYS A 29 -14.75 5.34 6.67
C LYS A 29 -13.94 4.88 7.87
N ARG A 30 -14.56 4.06 8.74
CA ARG A 30 -13.88 3.55 9.93
C ARG A 30 -12.79 2.56 9.54
N PHE A 31 -11.69 2.55 10.29
CA PHE A 31 -10.60 1.59 10.12
C PHE A 31 -11.09 0.12 10.04
N SER A 32 -12.08 -0.25 10.87
CA SER A 32 -12.65 -1.60 10.89
C SER A 32 -13.31 -2.00 9.56
N GLU A 33 -13.85 -1.03 8.82
CA GLU A 33 -14.55 -1.22 7.54
C GLU A 33 -13.60 -1.23 6.34
N ILE A 34 -12.37 -0.71 6.50
CA ILE A 34 -11.37 -0.72 5.42
C ILE A 34 -10.84 -2.13 5.21
N THR A 35 -10.79 -2.55 3.95
CA THR A 35 -10.19 -3.82 3.52
C THR A 35 -8.92 -3.59 2.68
N MET A 36 -8.00 -4.57 2.71
CA MET A 36 -6.81 -4.56 1.85
C MET A 36 -7.16 -4.49 0.35
N THR A 37 -8.31 -5.04 -0.05
CA THR A 37 -8.81 -4.97 -1.43
C THR A 37 -9.17 -3.54 -1.82
N GLU A 38 -9.84 -2.79 -0.94
CA GLU A 38 -10.19 -1.39 -1.21
C GLU A 38 -8.96 -0.48 -1.22
N ILE A 39 -7.98 -0.74 -0.35
CA ILE A 39 -6.70 -0.03 -0.36
C ILE A 39 -6.00 -0.25 -1.71
N ALA A 40 -5.91 -1.50 -2.16
CA ALA A 40 -5.32 -1.84 -3.46
C ALA A 40 -6.04 -1.15 -4.63
N ALA A 41 -7.37 -1.18 -4.62
CA ALA A 41 -8.19 -0.55 -5.65
C ALA A 41 -7.98 0.97 -5.71
N LYS A 42 -7.94 1.64 -4.55
CA LYS A 42 -7.74 3.09 -4.48
C LYS A 42 -6.32 3.52 -4.83
N ALA A 43 -5.32 2.72 -4.44
CA ALA A 43 -3.93 2.92 -4.82
C ALA A 43 -3.62 2.58 -6.29
N LEU A 44 -4.60 2.07 -7.05
CA LEU A 44 -4.43 1.63 -8.44
C LEU A 44 -3.31 0.59 -8.60
N VAL A 45 -3.21 -0.34 -7.65
CA VAL A 45 -2.24 -1.45 -7.66
C VAL A 45 -2.93 -2.79 -7.52
N HIS A 46 -2.26 -3.86 -7.96
CA HIS A 46 -2.73 -5.22 -7.69
C HIS A 46 -2.73 -5.51 -6.19
N ARG A 47 -3.74 -6.23 -5.70
CA ARG A 47 -3.82 -6.68 -4.30
C ARG A 47 -2.56 -7.44 -3.87
N ASN A 48 -2.01 -8.28 -4.74
CA ASN A 48 -0.75 -8.99 -4.49
C ASN A 48 0.43 -8.03 -4.28
N THR A 49 0.43 -6.86 -4.91
CA THR A 49 1.47 -5.85 -4.71
C THR A 49 1.36 -5.23 -3.32
N VAL A 50 0.15 -5.00 -2.80
CA VAL A 50 -0.03 -4.53 -1.41
C VAL A 50 0.51 -5.58 -0.43
N TYR A 51 0.17 -6.86 -0.63
CA TYR A 51 0.66 -7.95 0.22
C TYR A 51 2.16 -8.23 0.11
N LYS A 52 2.87 -7.69 -0.89
CA LYS A 52 4.34 -7.72 -0.90
C LYS A 52 4.95 -6.76 0.12
N TYR A 53 4.20 -5.77 0.59
CA TYR A 53 4.69 -4.73 1.47
C TYR A 53 4.03 -4.73 2.86
N PHE A 54 2.77 -5.15 2.95
CA PHE A 54 1.96 -5.11 4.18
C PHE A 54 1.15 -6.41 4.29
N ASN A 55 1.27 -7.14 5.41
CA ASN A 55 0.56 -8.42 5.55
C ASN A 55 -0.93 -8.20 5.79
N ASP A 56 -1.28 -7.14 6.52
CA ASP A 56 -2.65 -6.70 6.75
C ASP A 56 -2.73 -5.17 6.95
N LYS A 57 -3.92 -4.69 7.33
CA LYS A 57 -4.19 -3.26 7.54
C LYS A 57 -3.66 -2.71 8.86
N TYR A 58 -3.17 -3.55 9.76
CA TYR A 58 -2.49 -3.14 10.99
C TYR A 58 -1.01 -2.84 10.74
N ASP A 59 -0.44 -3.34 9.64
CA ASP A 59 0.93 -3.03 9.18
C ASP A 59 1.03 -1.69 8.42
N LEU A 60 -0.11 -1.05 8.10
CA LEU A 60 -0.26 0.18 7.32
C LEU A 60 -0.34 1.42 8.21
#